data_AF-A0A1V3HCJ0-F1
#
_entry.id   AF-A0A1V3HCJ0-F1
#
_cell.length_a   1.000
_cell.length_b   1.000
_cell.length_c   1.000
_cell.angle_alpha   90.00
_cell.angle_beta   90.00
_cell.angle_gamma   90.00
#
_symmetry.space_group_name_H-M   'P 1'
#
loop_
_entity.id
_entity.type
_entity.pdbx_description
1 polymer ?
#
loop_
_entity_poly.entity_id
_entity_poly.type
_entity_poly.pdbx_seq_one_letter_code
_entity_poly.pdbx_strand_id
1 'polypeptide(L)'
;MDDNARQLLDHLCLGYDQLAQRHQMRAFPELSTAIKHPLGYCLVHCPIGSQRLSIVSLQFAPGVRGQGVLTAFIDYIQAHPHHYRGIEVATIQNQSLAKRLLALGWRYKSVLTKLFRANTPTLVHDF
;
A
#
# COMPACT_ATOMS: atom_id res chain seq x y z
N MET A 1 -12.76 7.05 -12.53
CA MET A 1 -11.90 8.01 -11.82
C MET A 1 -11.97 9.35 -12.55
N ASP A 2 -12.22 10.42 -11.82
CA ASP A 2 -12.01 11.78 -12.28
C ASP A 2 -10.51 12.12 -12.40
N ASP A 3 -10.21 13.34 -12.81
CA ASP A 3 -8.83 13.78 -13.06
C ASP A 3 -8.00 13.87 -11.77
N ASN A 4 -8.63 14.31 -10.67
CA ASN A 4 -8.01 14.37 -9.35
C ASN A 4 -7.61 12.98 -8.84
N ALA A 5 -8.48 12.00 -9.01
CA ALA A 5 -8.23 10.61 -8.64
C ALA A 5 -7.14 9.99 -9.52
N ARG A 6 -7.12 10.28 -10.84
CA ARG A 6 -6.05 9.83 -11.74
C ARG A 6 -4.71 10.44 -11.38
N GLN A 7 -4.65 11.74 -11.16
CA GLN A 7 -3.44 12.44 -10.74
C GLN A 7 -2.88 11.86 -9.43
N LEU A 8 -3.76 11.57 -8.46
CA LEU A 8 -3.35 10.92 -7.22
C LEU A 8 -2.79 9.51 -7.48
N LEU A 9 -3.45 8.70 -8.31
CA LEU A 9 -2.97 7.36 -8.67
C LEU A 9 -1.59 7.42 -9.32
N ASP A 10 -1.41 8.26 -10.34
CA ASP A 10 -0.14 8.40 -11.05
C ASP A 10 0.99 8.84 -10.09
N HIS A 11 0.67 9.76 -9.17
CA HIS A 11 1.62 10.20 -8.15
C HIS A 11 2.00 9.09 -7.17
N LEU A 12 1.04 8.26 -6.74
CA LEU A 12 1.30 7.11 -5.88
C LEU A 12 2.17 6.06 -6.58
N CYS A 13 1.87 5.72 -7.82
CA CYS A 13 2.64 4.78 -8.63
C CYS A 13 4.09 5.26 -8.81
N LEU A 14 4.27 6.51 -9.27
CA LEU A 14 5.59 7.10 -9.47
C LEU A 14 6.40 7.16 -8.17
N GLY A 15 5.77 7.58 -7.06
CA GLY A 15 6.42 7.64 -5.75
C GLY A 15 6.85 6.25 -5.27
N TYR A 16 6.03 5.24 -5.51
CA TYR A 16 6.33 3.86 -5.12
C TYR A 16 7.49 3.28 -5.96
N ASP A 17 7.54 3.55 -7.26
CA ASP A 17 8.66 3.21 -8.14
C ASP A 17 9.97 3.85 -7.69
N GLN A 18 9.95 5.14 -7.38
CA GLN A 18 11.13 5.86 -6.90
C GLN A 18 11.66 5.28 -5.58
N LEU A 19 10.76 4.91 -4.67
CA LEU A 19 11.14 4.24 -3.43
C LEU A 19 11.78 2.88 -3.72
N ALA A 20 11.16 2.05 -4.56
CA ALA A 20 11.69 0.75 -4.94
C ALA A 20 13.11 0.85 -5.53
N GLN A 21 13.33 1.76 -6.48
CA GLN A 21 14.63 1.99 -7.09
C GLN A 21 15.68 2.46 -6.07
N ARG A 22 15.31 3.41 -5.20
CA ARG A 22 16.20 3.91 -4.14
C ARG A 22 16.59 2.82 -3.14
N HIS A 23 15.67 1.91 -2.85
CA HIS A 23 15.89 0.78 -1.93
C HIS A 23 16.74 -0.33 -2.53
N GLN A 24 16.60 -0.62 -3.83
CA GLN A 24 17.46 -1.60 -4.52
C GLN A 24 18.95 -1.21 -4.50
N MET A 25 19.25 0.08 -4.42
CA MET A 25 20.63 0.60 -4.45
C MET A 25 21.30 0.76 -3.07
N ARG A 26 20.60 0.54 -1.94
CA ARG A 26 21.14 0.78 -0.59
C ARG A 26 21.13 -0.46 0.29
N ALA A 27 22.22 -0.71 1.00
CA ALA A 27 22.29 -1.74 2.03
C ALA A 27 21.51 -1.31 3.29
N PHE A 28 20.28 -1.83 3.41
CA PHE A 28 19.55 -2.08 4.66
C PHE A 28 19.45 -0.98 5.74
N PRO A 29 19.05 0.27 5.44
CA PRO A 29 18.48 1.13 6.47
C PRO A 29 16.99 0.81 6.68
N GLU A 30 16.51 0.87 7.93
CA GLU A 30 15.08 1.04 8.19
C GLU A 30 14.64 2.35 7.55
N LEU A 31 13.61 2.31 6.70
CA LEU A 31 13.08 3.54 6.12
C LEU A 31 11.56 3.52 6.17
N SER A 32 10.99 4.55 6.78
CA SER A 32 9.57 4.86 6.65
C SER A 32 9.45 6.15 5.86
N THR A 33 8.91 6.08 4.63
CA THR A 33 8.72 7.25 3.76
C THR A 33 7.26 7.39 3.37
N ALA A 34 6.74 8.60 3.48
CA ALA A 34 5.41 8.94 3.00
C ALA A 34 5.48 9.54 1.59
N ILE A 35 4.77 8.92 0.64
CA ILE A 35 4.43 9.53 -0.65
C ILE A 35 3.26 10.47 -0.37
N LYS A 36 3.47 11.79 -0.47
CA LYS A 36 2.51 12.82 -0.05
C LYS A 36 1.95 13.57 -1.26
N HIS A 37 0.63 13.66 -1.33
CA HIS A 37 -0.12 14.45 -2.31
C HIS A 37 -1.22 15.26 -1.58
N PRO A 38 -1.66 16.44 -2.08
CA PRO A 38 -2.77 17.18 -1.48
C PRO A 38 -4.06 16.37 -1.36
N LEU A 39 -4.25 15.39 -2.25
CA LEU A 39 -5.43 14.53 -2.30
C LEU A 39 -5.26 13.22 -1.51
N GLY A 40 -4.10 12.96 -0.91
CA GLY A 40 -3.88 11.76 -0.11
C GLY A 40 -2.41 11.43 0.14
N TYR A 41 -2.16 10.42 0.95
CA TYR A 41 -0.81 9.92 1.17
C TYR A 41 -0.77 8.40 1.28
N CYS A 42 0.41 7.85 1.01
CA CYS A 42 0.78 6.46 1.23
C CYS A 42 2.05 6.41 2.07
N LEU A 43 1.97 5.83 3.26
CA LEU A 43 3.14 5.54 4.10
C LEU A 43 3.70 4.18 3.69
N VAL A 44 4.96 4.16 3.30
CA VAL A 44 5.70 2.95 2.91
C VAL A 44 6.84 2.72 3.90
N HIS A 45 7.00 1.48 4.34
CA HIS A 45 8.05 1.05 5.25
C HIS A 45 8.93 -0.03 4.59
N CYS A 46 10.24 0.03 4.81
CA CYS A 46 11.18 -1.00 4.43
C CYS A 46 11.83 -1.54 5.72
N PRO A 47 11.58 -2.80 6.09
CA PRO A 47 12.18 -3.41 7.28
C PRO A 47 13.71 -3.52 7.13
N ILE A 48 14.44 -3.39 8.24
CA ILE A 48 15.89 -3.66 8.30
C ILE A 48 16.15 -5.10 7.83
N GLY A 49 17.19 -5.29 7.03
CA GLY A 49 17.54 -6.62 6.52
C GLY A 49 16.60 -7.14 5.43
N SER A 50 15.65 -6.33 4.97
CA SER A 50 14.70 -6.67 3.92
C SER A 50 14.81 -5.72 2.73
N GLN A 51 14.55 -6.24 1.53
CA GLN A 51 14.32 -5.44 0.31
C GLN A 51 12.82 -5.24 0.03
N ARG A 52 11.96 -5.60 1.00
CA ARG A 52 10.51 -5.55 0.89
C ARG A 52 9.97 -4.17 1.22
N LEU A 53 8.99 -3.73 0.42
CA LEU A 53 8.28 -2.48 0.64
C LEU A 53 6.90 -2.76 1.22
N SER A 54 6.57 -2.06 2.28
CA SER A 54 5.35 -2.30 3.06
C SER A 54 4.44 -1.10 3.06
N ILE A 55 3.19 -1.20 2.60
CA ILE A 55 2.25 -0.07 2.55
C ILE A 55 1.58 0.15 3.91
N VAL A 56 2.28 0.69 4.90
CA VAL A 56 1.78 0.81 6.28
C VAL A 56 0.41 1.49 6.39
N SER A 57 0.19 2.59 5.68
CA SER A 57 -1.04 3.39 5.79
C SER A 57 -1.37 4.12 4.50
N LEU A 58 -2.67 4.27 4.21
CA LEU A 58 -3.21 5.02 3.09
C LEU A 58 -4.36 5.90 3.56
N GLN A 59 -4.35 7.17 3.16
CA GLN A 59 -5.44 8.10 3.43
C GLN A 59 -5.68 8.97 2.22
N PHE A 60 -6.93 9.02 1.77
CA PHE A 60 -7.32 9.84 0.63
C PHE A 60 -8.31 10.93 1.05
N ALA A 61 -8.27 12.07 0.37
CA ALA A 61 -9.22 13.16 0.55
C ALA A 61 -10.64 12.70 0.15
N PRO A 62 -11.71 13.20 0.79
CA PRO A 62 -13.09 12.75 0.51
C PRO A 62 -13.46 12.78 -0.97
N GLY A 63 -13.03 13.81 -1.72
CA GLY A 63 -13.36 13.97 -3.14
C GLY A 63 -12.85 12.84 -4.05
N VAL A 64 -11.79 12.13 -3.67
CA VAL A 64 -11.20 11.04 -4.47
C VAL A 64 -11.52 9.64 -3.95
N ARG A 65 -12.24 9.54 -2.81
CA ARG A 65 -12.66 8.25 -2.25
C ARG A 65 -13.75 7.62 -3.11
N GLY A 66 -13.85 6.29 -3.07
CA GLY A 66 -14.87 5.55 -3.83
C GLY A 66 -14.61 5.47 -5.34
N GLN A 67 -13.59 6.16 -5.84
CA GLN A 67 -13.30 6.21 -7.28
C GLN A 67 -12.39 5.08 -7.77
N GLY A 68 -11.91 4.21 -6.87
CA GLY A 68 -11.05 3.07 -7.23
C GLY A 68 -9.54 3.31 -7.17
N VAL A 69 -9.07 4.48 -6.73
CA VAL A 69 -7.64 4.84 -6.64
C VAL A 69 -6.80 3.74 -5.99
N LEU A 70 -7.22 3.23 -4.82
CA LEU A 70 -6.46 2.19 -4.14
C LEU A 70 -6.46 0.88 -4.92
N THR A 71 -7.61 0.46 -5.46
CA THR A 71 -7.67 -0.79 -6.22
C THR A 71 -6.72 -0.71 -7.40
N ALA A 72 -6.77 0.38 -8.18
CA ALA A 72 -5.87 0.59 -9.29
C ALA A 72 -4.39 0.68 -8.86
N PHE A 73 -4.11 1.28 -7.70
CA PHE A 73 -2.75 1.33 -7.16
C PHE A 73 -2.23 -0.05 -6.78
N ILE A 74 -3.04 -0.89 -6.11
CA ILE A 74 -2.67 -2.28 -5.80
C ILE A 74 -2.49 -3.09 -7.08
N ASP A 75 -3.42 -2.97 -8.03
CA ASP A 75 -3.36 -3.67 -9.32
C ASP A 75 -2.08 -3.29 -10.08
N TYR A 76 -1.68 -2.02 -10.05
CA TYR A 76 -0.42 -1.54 -10.63
C TYR A 76 0.79 -2.23 -10.01
N ILE A 77 0.84 -2.32 -8.68
CA ILE A 77 1.98 -2.95 -8.01
C ILE A 77 2.02 -4.45 -8.30
N GLN A 78 0.87 -5.12 -8.32
CA GLN A 78 0.74 -6.54 -8.66
C GLN A 78 1.16 -6.85 -10.11
N ALA A 79 0.93 -5.94 -11.04
CA ALA A 79 1.36 -6.09 -12.43
C ALA A 79 2.87 -5.97 -12.64
N HIS A 80 3.63 -5.46 -11.66
CA HIS A 80 5.07 -5.27 -11.74
C HIS A 80 5.83 -6.00 -10.61
N PRO A 81 5.65 -7.32 -10.43
CA PRO A 81 6.20 -8.05 -9.29
C PRO A 81 7.74 -8.04 -9.25
N HIS A 82 8.40 -7.97 -10.41
CA HIS A 82 9.86 -7.91 -10.49
C HIS A 82 10.44 -6.56 -10.03
N HIS A 83 9.63 -5.50 -10.04
CA HIS A 83 10.04 -4.20 -9.50
C HIS A 83 9.94 -4.16 -7.96
N TYR A 84 9.03 -4.96 -7.38
CA TYR A 84 8.70 -4.90 -5.97
C TYR A 84 8.87 -6.27 -5.32
N ARG A 85 10.03 -6.52 -4.70
CA ARG A 85 10.27 -7.76 -3.98
C ARG A 85 9.44 -7.77 -2.70
N GLY A 86 8.27 -8.40 -2.68
CA GLY A 86 7.41 -8.60 -1.50
C GLY A 86 6.73 -7.34 -0.96
N ILE A 87 5.39 -7.31 -1.00
CA ILE A 87 4.60 -6.23 -0.40
C ILE A 87 4.04 -6.68 0.95
N GLU A 88 4.61 -6.19 2.03
CA GLU A 88 4.05 -6.50 3.35
C GLU A 88 3.11 -5.39 3.84
N VAL A 89 1.90 -5.75 4.25
CA VAL A 89 1.05 -4.94 5.13
C VAL A 89 0.43 -3.68 4.50
N ALA A 90 -0.90 -3.66 4.42
CA ALA A 90 -1.73 -2.47 4.44
C ALA A 90 -2.57 -2.38 5.72
N THR A 91 -2.45 -1.29 6.49
CA THR A 91 -3.43 -0.97 7.55
C THR A 91 -4.62 -0.30 6.90
N ILE A 92 -5.74 -1.02 6.85
CA ILE A 92 -6.90 -0.58 6.08
C ILE A 92 -8.05 -0.29 7.01
N GLN A 93 -8.30 0.99 7.28
CA GLN A 93 -9.40 1.38 8.17
C GLN A 93 -10.80 1.20 7.54
N ASN A 94 -10.86 0.96 6.23
CA ASN A 94 -12.11 0.80 5.49
C ASN A 94 -12.49 -0.69 5.37
N GLN A 95 -13.55 -1.12 6.06
CA GLN A 95 -13.97 -2.53 6.09
C GLN A 95 -14.40 -3.08 4.72
N SER A 96 -15.06 -2.28 3.87
CA SER A 96 -15.48 -2.70 2.53
C SER A 96 -14.28 -2.98 1.64
N LEU A 97 -13.24 -2.17 1.78
CA LEU A 97 -11.97 -2.34 1.10
C LEU A 97 -11.17 -3.53 1.63
N ALA A 98 -11.17 -3.75 2.95
CA ALA A 98 -10.55 -4.93 3.54
C ALA A 98 -11.20 -6.23 2.99
N LYS A 99 -12.53 -6.27 2.88
CA LYS A 99 -13.25 -7.40 2.24
C LYS A 99 -12.82 -7.62 0.79
N ARG A 100 -12.66 -6.55 0.01
CA ARG A 100 -12.23 -6.65 -1.40
C ARG A 100 -10.81 -7.18 -1.51
N LEU A 101 -9.90 -6.75 -0.66
CA LEU A 101 -8.52 -7.23 -0.67
C LEU A 101 -8.40 -8.67 -0.18
N LEU A 102 -9.21 -9.09 0.78
CA LEU A 102 -9.34 -10.51 1.13
C LEU A 102 -9.77 -11.36 -0.07
N ALA A 103 -10.72 -10.87 -0.88
CA ALA A 103 -11.15 -11.55 -2.10
C ALA A 103 -10.04 -11.61 -3.16
N LEU A 104 -9.09 -10.67 -3.13
CA LEU A 104 -7.89 -10.64 -3.98
C LEU A 104 -6.72 -11.46 -3.41
N GLY A 105 -6.96 -12.32 -2.41
CA GLY A 105 -5.95 -13.23 -1.86
C GLY A 105 -5.11 -12.66 -0.72
N TRP A 106 -5.32 -11.39 -0.34
CA TRP A 106 -4.63 -10.80 0.81
C TRP A 106 -5.09 -11.49 2.11
N ARG A 107 -4.18 -11.64 3.07
CA ARG A 107 -4.42 -12.32 4.34
C ARG A 107 -4.21 -11.40 5.52
N TYR A 108 -4.91 -11.63 6.63
CA TYR A 108 -4.60 -10.92 7.86
C TYR A 108 -3.20 -11.29 8.37
N LYS A 109 -2.41 -10.30 8.81
CA LYS A 109 -1.05 -10.54 9.36
C LYS A 109 -1.05 -11.48 10.58
N SER A 110 -2.13 -11.49 11.36
CA SER A 110 -2.29 -12.37 12.51
C SER A 110 -3.72 -12.89 12.62
N VAL A 111 -3.88 -14.13 13.10
CA VAL A 111 -5.18 -14.72 13.44
C VAL A 111 -5.83 -13.95 14.61
N LEU A 112 -5.02 -13.31 15.47
CA LEU A 112 -5.50 -12.49 16.59
C LEU A 112 -6.14 -11.17 16.12
N THR A 113 -5.68 -10.55 15.03
CA THR A 113 -6.34 -9.36 14.44
C THR A 113 -7.68 -9.69 13.78
N LYS A 114 -7.95 -10.97 13.52
CA LYS A 114 -9.26 -11.47 13.07
C LYS A 114 -10.20 -11.72 14.27
N LEU A 115 -9.65 -12.15 15.41
CA LEU A 115 -10.40 -12.53 16.62
C LEU A 115 -10.74 -11.32 17.50
N PHE A 116 -9.78 -10.43 17.69
CA PHE A 116 -10.00 -9.13 18.28
C PHE A 116 -10.49 -8.22 17.16
N ARG A 117 -11.65 -7.59 17.33
CA ARG A 117 -12.13 -6.47 16.50
C ARG A 117 -11.18 -5.27 16.63
N ALA A 118 -9.90 -5.45 16.31
CA ALA A 118 -8.98 -4.36 16.14
C ALA A 118 -9.61 -3.45 15.09
N ASN A 119 -9.80 -2.18 15.44
CA ASN A 119 -10.47 -1.18 14.60
C ASN A 119 -9.77 -0.94 13.25
N THR A 120 -8.64 -1.63 12.99
CA THR A 120 -7.81 -1.51 11.81
C THR A 120 -7.27 -2.87 11.37
N PRO A 121 -7.90 -3.52 10.38
CA PRO A 121 -7.39 -4.76 9.80
C PRO A 121 -6.07 -4.54 9.03
N THR A 122 -5.09 -5.39 9.31
CA THR A 122 -3.77 -5.42 8.65
C THR A 122 -3.73 -6.55 7.64
N LEU A 123 -3.66 -6.25 6.34
CA LEU A 123 -3.66 -7.24 5.26
C LEU A 123 -2.26 -7.40 4.63
N VAL A 124 -1.83 -8.61 4.35
CA VAL A 124 -0.51 -9.02 3.83
C VAL A 124 -0.69 -9.84 2.57
N HIS A 125 0.17 -9.62 1.57
CA HIS A 125 0.25 -10.47 0.40
C HIS A 125 1.71 -10.58 -0.07
N ASP A 126 2.27 -11.78 0.02
CA ASP A 126 3.58 -12.07 -0.56
C ASP A 126 3.42 -12.29 -2.07
N PHE A 127 4.24 -11.61 -2.88
CA PHE A 127 4.41 -11.84 -4.31
C PHE A 127 5.85 -12.31 -4.56
#